data_AF-A0A089LHD0-F1
#
_entry.id   AF-A0A089LHD0-F1
#
_cell.length_a   1.000
_cell.length_b   1.000
_cell.length_c   1.000
_cell.angle_alpha   90.00
_cell.angle_beta   90.00
_cell.angle_gamma   90.00
#
_symmetry.space_group_name_H-M   'P 1'
#
loop_
_entity.id
_entity.type
_entity.pdbx_description
1 polymer ?
#
loop_
_entity_poly.entity_id
_entity_poly.type
_entity_poly.pdbx_seq_one_letter_code
_entity_poly.pdbx_strand_id
1 'polypeptide(L)'
;MGVLARIMHSFDEIEEQLEYFIYNNSAIEALEEPQDYQYGEAGFWSKPQPHQAHMQKHVLADYLRLTALCSQMLVNVKSGQYHNFERSTAIVLNHIRQNTLLPESTLEDVFSEIKLEMDIQRGIIAGTYQ
;
A
#
# COMPACT_ATOMS: atom_id res chain seq x y z
N MET A 1 17.58 20.23 2.15
CA MET A 1 16.44 19.47 1.61
C MET A 1 15.16 19.93 2.32
N GLY A 2 14.20 20.50 1.58
CA GLY A 2 12.93 20.99 2.16
C GLY A 2 12.03 19.85 2.65
N VAL A 3 11.00 20.17 3.44
CA VAL A 3 10.07 19.18 4.04
C VAL A 3 9.41 18.32 2.96
N LEU A 4 8.86 18.95 1.91
CA LEU A 4 8.25 18.23 0.79
C LEU A 4 9.24 17.26 0.11
N ALA A 5 10.47 17.68 -0.13
CA ALA A 5 11.49 16.83 -0.76
C ALA A 5 11.84 15.60 0.09
N ARG A 6 11.86 15.73 1.43
CA ARG A 6 12.05 14.59 2.34
C ARG A 6 10.89 13.61 2.29
N ILE A 7 9.66 14.13 2.22
CA ILE A 7 8.45 13.31 2.13
C ILE A 7 8.42 12.55 0.81
N MET A 8 8.72 13.22 -0.32
CA MET A 8 8.79 12.56 -1.62
C MET A 8 9.84 11.45 -1.62
N HIS A 9 11.03 11.73 -1.07
CA HIS A 9 12.06 10.71 -0.91
C HIS A 9 11.62 9.52 -0.06
N SER A 10 10.87 9.76 1.03
CA SER A 10 10.32 8.68 1.88
C SER A 10 9.29 7.84 1.13
N PHE A 11 8.48 8.45 0.25
CA PHE A 11 7.57 7.69 -0.61
C PHE A 11 8.36 6.79 -1.57
N ASP A 12 9.45 7.28 -2.17
CA ASP A 12 10.28 6.50 -3.08
C ASP A 12 10.94 5.31 -2.38
N GLU A 13 11.51 5.54 -1.18
CA GLU A 13 12.07 4.46 -0.36
C GLU A 13 11.02 3.39 0.01
N ILE A 14 9.81 3.82 0.38
CA ILE A 14 8.73 2.88 0.72
C ILE A 14 8.21 2.14 -0.52
N GLU A 15 8.15 2.79 -1.68
CA GLU A 15 7.75 2.15 -2.94
C GLU A 15 8.73 1.03 -3.32
N GLU A 16 10.04 1.29 -3.25
CA GLU A 16 11.07 0.27 -3.49
C GLU A 16 10.97 -0.90 -2.50
N GLN A 17 10.72 -0.60 -1.21
CA GLN A 17 10.53 -1.64 -0.20
C GLN A 17 9.26 -2.47 -0.45
N LEU A 18 8.17 -1.83 -0.88
CA LEU A 18 6.92 -2.49 -1.23
C LEU A 18 7.09 -3.38 -2.46
N GLU A 19 7.76 -2.89 -3.50
CA GLU A 19 8.10 -3.66 -4.69
C GLU A 19 8.85 -4.93 -4.31
N TYR A 20 9.91 -4.77 -3.52
CA TYR A 20 10.69 -5.90 -3.05
C TYR A 20 9.85 -6.87 -2.22
N PHE A 21 9.05 -6.37 -1.28
CA PHE A 21 8.19 -7.18 -0.42
C PHE A 21 7.14 -7.97 -1.22
N ILE A 22 6.47 -7.34 -2.18
CA ILE A 22 5.44 -7.98 -3.00
C ILE A 22 6.03 -9.07 -3.87
N TYR A 23 7.12 -8.79 -4.60
CA TYR A 23 7.68 -9.77 -5.54
C TYR A 23 8.52 -10.87 -4.90
N ASN A 24 9.19 -10.60 -3.78
CA ASN A 24 10.14 -11.55 -3.18
C ASN A 24 9.64 -12.20 -1.88
N ASN A 25 8.65 -11.59 -1.23
CA ASN A 25 8.21 -12.01 0.10
C ASN A 25 6.70 -12.21 0.21
N SER A 26 5.99 -12.16 -0.92
CA SER A 26 4.56 -12.44 -1.00
C SER A 26 4.30 -13.50 -2.06
N ALA A 27 3.22 -14.24 -1.87
CA ALA A 27 2.67 -15.11 -2.90
C ALA A 27 1.15 -15.10 -2.81
N ILE A 28 0.50 -15.34 -3.94
CA ILE A 28 -0.95 -15.45 -4.07
C ILE A 28 -1.26 -16.93 -4.27
N GLU A 29 -2.11 -17.48 -3.41
CA GLU A 29 -2.61 -18.86 -3.52
C GLU A 29 -3.99 -18.84 -4.16
N ALA A 30 -4.21 -19.76 -5.10
CA ALA A 30 -5.53 -20.00 -5.67
C ALA A 30 -6.41 -20.72 -4.63
N LEU A 31 -7.70 -20.40 -4.59
CA LEU A 31 -8.67 -21.18 -3.81
C LEU A 31 -8.82 -22.58 -4.43
N GLU A 32 -8.15 -23.58 -3.88
CA GLU A 32 -8.39 -24.98 -4.26
C GLU A 32 -9.64 -25.52 -3.52
N GLU A 33 -10.70 -25.79 -4.30
CA GLU A 33 -11.85 -26.72 -4.07
C GLU A 33 -13.15 -26.20 -3.41
N PRO A 34 -14.30 -26.91 -3.61
CA PRO A 34 -14.87 -27.55 -4.81
C PRO A 34 -16.19 -26.84 -5.21
N GLN A 35 -16.59 -27.00 -6.48
CA GLN A 35 -17.92 -26.72 -7.07
C GLN A 35 -18.99 -26.15 -6.11
N ASP A 36 -19.11 -24.82 -5.99
CA ASP A 36 -20.39 -24.11 -5.74
C ASP A 36 -20.27 -22.58 -5.57
N TYR A 37 -19.07 -22.00 -5.59
CA TYR A 37 -18.93 -20.54 -5.60
C TYR A 37 -18.96 -19.99 -7.03
N GLN A 38 -20.13 -19.50 -7.46
CA GLN A 38 -20.31 -18.68 -8.67
C GLN A 38 -19.80 -17.24 -8.47
N TYR A 39 -18.51 -17.05 -8.18
CA TYR A 39 -17.83 -15.77 -8.38
C TYR A 39 -16.37 -16.11 -8.71
N GLY A 40 -15.84 -15.48 -9.76
CA GLY A 40 -14.55 -15.77 -10.42
C GLY A 40 -13.37 -16.00 -9.48
N GLU A 41 -12.33 -16.62 -10.03
CA GLU A 41 -11.18 -17.21 -9.34
C GLU A 41 -10.53 -16.24 -8.33
N ALA A 42 -11.00 -16.27 -7.08
CA ALA A 42 -10.48 -15.41 -6.03
C ALA A 42 -9.18 -16.00 -5.47
N GLY A 43 -8.09 -15.24 -5.58
CA GLY A 43 -6.83 -15.51 -4.91
C GLY A 43 -6.83 -14.97 -3.48
N PHE A 44 -6.05 -15.60 -2.61
CA PHE A 44 -5.76 -15.10 -1.26
C PHE A 44 -4.26 -14.98 -1.06
N TRP A 45 -3.86 -14.11 -0.13
CA TRP A 45 -2.47 -14.02 0.27
C TRP A 45 -2.01 -15.30 0.96
N SER A 46 -0.93 -15.89 0.44
CA SER A 46 -0.23 -16.98 1.12
C SER A 46 0.17 -16.59 2.54
N LYS A 47 0.23 -17.57 3.43
CA LYS A 47 0.66 -17.31 4.81
C LYS A 47 2.13 -16.86 4.82
N PRO A 48 2.45 -15.69 5.39
CA PRO A 48 3.82 -15.21 5.38
C PRO A 48 4.73 -16.13 6.20
N GLN A 49 5.85 -16.53 5.62
CA GLN A 49 6.94 -17.18 6.35
C GLN A 49 7.52 -16.22 7.40
N PRO A 50 8.19 -16.72 8.46
CA PRO A 50 8.70 -15.88 9.54
C PRO A 50 9.60 -14.71 9.09
N HIS A 51 10.40 -14.91 8.04
CA HIS A 51 11.24 -13.87 7.47
C HIS A 51 10.44 -12.82 6.67
N GLN A 52 9.36 -13.24 6.00
CA GLN A 52 8.43 -12.36 5.28
C GLN A 52 7.64 -11.48 6.26
N ALA A 53 7.23 -12.05 7.39
CA ALA A 53 6.57 -11.31 8.47
C ALA A 53 7.46 -10.22 9.10
N HIS A 54 8.79 -10.39 9.08
CA HIS A 54 9.71 -9.34 9.52
C HIS A 54 9.74 -8.18 8.53
N MET A 55 9.87 -8.45 7.23
CA MET A 55 9.85 -7.42 6.19
C MET A 55 8.51 -6.66 6.19
N GLN A 56 7.39 -7.39 6.25
CA GLN A 56 6.06 -6.81 6.34
C GLN A 56 5.94 -5.81 7.50
N LYS A 57 6.46 -6.15 8.68
CA LYS A 57 6.43 -5.26 9.85
C LYS A 57 7.26 -3.99 9.65
N HIS A 58 8.42 -4.08 9.00
CA HIS A 58 9.26 -2.92 8.71
C HIS A 58 8.56 -1.96 7.75
N VAL A 59 8.12 -2.47 6.59
CA VAL A 59 7.41 -1.68 5.58
C VAL A 59 6.13 -1.05 6.15
N LEU A 60 5.37 -1.82 6.94
CA LEU A 60 4.18 -1.31 7.62
C LEU A 60 4.51 -0.17 8.59
N ALA A 61 5.57 -0.30 9.39
CA ALA A 61 5.95 0.71 10.36
C ALA A 61 6.38 2.02 9.68
N ASP A 62 7.17 1.92 8.62
CA ASP A 62 7.65 3.09 7.88
C ASP A 62 6.52 3.77 7.12
N TYR A 63 5.63 3.00 6.48
CA TYR A 63 4.45 3.56 5.82
C TYR A 63 3.49 4.24 6.79
N LEU A 64 3.27 3.67 7.98
CA LEU A 64 2.43 4.31 9.02
C LEU A 64 3.04 5.62 9.53
N ARG A 65 4.38 5.70 9.67
CA ARG A 65 5.05 6.95 10.07
C ARG A 65 4.89 8.03 9.00
N LEU A 66 5.11 7.67 7.74
CA LEU A 66 4.96 8.60 6.61
C LEU A 66 3.53 9.14 6.52
N THR A 67 2.54 8.24 6.54
CA THR A 67 1.12 8.62 6.41
C THR A 67 0.62 9.43 7.60
N ALA A 68 1.08 9.15 8.82
CA ALA A 68 0.77 9.99 9.99
C ALA A 68 1.28 11.42 9.84
N LEU A 69 2.51 11.59 9.33
CA LEU A 69 3.08 12.91 9.04
C LEU A 69 2.26 13.67 7.98
N CYS A 70 1.96 12.98 6.87
CA CYS A 70 1.14 13.51 5.78
C CYS A 70 -0.27 13.91 6.25
N SER A 71 -0.93 13.07 7.06
CA SER A 71 -2.23 13.37 7.66
C SER A 71 -2.17 14.62 8.54
N GLN A 72 -1.17 14.75 9.40
CA GLN A 72 -0.99 15.94 10.23
C GLN A 72 -0.85 17.21 9.38
N MET A 73 -0.07 17.14 8.30
CA MET A 73 0.09 18.26 7.38
C MET A 73 -1.23 18.65 6.72
N LEU A 74 -1.97 17.67 6.18
CA LEU A 74 -3.26 17.90 5.51
C LEU A 74 -4.31 18.49 6.46
N VAL A 75 -4.35 18.03 7.72
CA VAL A 75 -5.22 18.57 8.77
C VAL A 75 -4.85 20.02 9.09
N ASN A 76 -3.55 20.32 9.24
CA ASN A 76 -3.07 21.66 9.58
C ASN A 76 -3.40 22.68 8.49
N VAL A 77 -3.33 22.29 7.21
CA VAL A 77 -3.71 23.15 6.08
C VAL A 77 -5.19 23.10 5.74
N LYS A 78 -6.00 22.33 6.50
CA LYS A 78 -7.45 22.11 6.26
C LYS A 78 -7.73 21.68 4.81
N SER A 79 -6.93 20.76 4.29
CA SER A 79 -7.05 20.30 2.91
C SER A 79 -8.40 19.61 2.66
N GLY A 80 -9.10 20.01 1.59
CA GLY A 80 -10.30 19.32 1.13
C GLY A 80 -10.03 17.92 0.57
N GLN A 81 -8.76 17.56 0.36
CA GLN A 81 -8.33 16.24 -0.12
C GLN A 81 -8.01 15.25 1.00
N TYR A 82 -8.17 15.63 2.27
CA TYR A 82 -7.82 14.80 3.42
C TYR A 82 -8.50 13.41 3.39
N HIS A 83 -9.79 13.36 3.09
CA HIS A 83 -10.52 12.07 3.01
C HIS A 83 -10.07 11.19 1.85
N ASN A 84 -9.68 11.79 0.72
CA ASN A 84 -9.14 11.03 -0.41
C ASN A 84 -7.77 10.43 -0.05
N PHE A 85 -6.95 11.19 0.68
CA PHE A 85 -5.68 10.70 1.22
C PHE A 85 -5.88 9.54 2.22
N GLU A 86 -6.83 9.65 3.16
CA GLU A 86 -7.14 8.58 4.11
C GLU A 86 -7.64 7.32 3.41
N ARG A 87 -8.53 7.46 2.42
CA ARG A 87 -9.04 6.34 1.63
C ARG A 87 -7.90 5.63 0.90
N SER A 88 -7.06 6.40 0.21
CA SER A 88 -5.90 5.85 -0.50
C SER A 88 -4.93 5.14 0.44
N THR A 89 -4.67 5.74 1.61
CA THR A 89 -3.84 5.13 2.66
C THR A 89 -4.41 3.79 3.13
N ALA A 90 -5.73 3.68 3.30
CA ALA A 90 -6.38 2.45 3.72
C ALA A 90 -6.22 1.32 2.68
N ILE A 91 -6.26 1.64 1.39
CA ILE A 91 -6.06 0.66 0.31
C ILE A 91 -4.64 0.09 0.39
N VAL A 92 -3.62 0.94 0.39
CA VAL A 92 -2.22 0.51 0.51
C VAL A 92 -1.99 -0.31 1.79
N LEU A 93 -2.55 0.13 2.93
CA LEU A 93 -2.44 -0.61 4.19
C LEU A 93 -3.03 -2.02 4.12
N ASN A 94 -4.12 -2.23 3.39
CA ASN A 94 -4.72 -3.55 3.25
C ASN A 94 -3.82 -4.49 2.43
N HIS A 95 -3.17 -4.00 1.38
CA HIS A 95 -2.19 -4.79 0.64
C HIS A 95 -0.94 -5.10 1.47
N ILE A 96 -0.40 -4.13 2.22
CA ILE A 96 0.74 -4.37 3.13
C ILE A 96 0.38 -5.43 4.17
N ARG A 97 -0.81 -5.34 4.76
CA ARG A 97 -1.30 -6.30 5.75
C ARG A 97 -1.66 -7.65 5.15
N GLN A 98 -1.74 -7.75 3.83
CA GLN A 98 -2.11 -8.97 3.12
C GLN A 98 -3.45 -9.53 3.62
N ASN A 99 -4.40 -8.66 3.94
CA ASN A 99 -5.71 -9.04 4.50
C ASN A 99 -6.89 -8.77 3.54
N THR A 100 -6.59 -8.50 2.27
CA THR A 100 -7.58 -8.32 1.19
C THR A 100 -7.73 -9.61 0.39
N LEU A 101 -8.93 -9.86 -0.11
CA LEU A 101 -9.16 -10.82 -1.19
C LEU A 101 -8.64 -10.24 -2.51
N LEU A 102 -8.02 -11.08 -3.34
CA LEU A 102 -7.43 -10.68 -4.61
C LEU A 102 -8.20 -11.36 -5.76
N PRO A 103 -9.24 -10.74 -6.32
CA PRO A 103 -9.93 -11.32 -7.47
C PRO A 103 -8.98 -11.33 -8.68
N GLU A 104 -8.63 -12.53 -9.17
CA GLU A 104 -7.88 -12.74 -10.43
C GLU A 104 -6.66 -11.81 -10.61
N SER A 105 -5.92 -11.51 -9.55
CA SER A 105 -4.81 -10.55 -9.58
C SER A 105 -3.45 -11.26 -9.57
N THR A 106 -2.53 -10.80 -10.41
CA THR A 106 -1.10 -11.16 -10.30
C THR A 106 -0.40 -10.29 -9.25
N LEU A 107 0.80 -10.69 -8.81
CA LEU A 107 1.62 -9.82 -7.94
C LEU A 107 1.95 -8.48 -8.62
N GLU A 108 2.06 -8.47 -9.96
CA GLU A 108 2.28 -7.26 -10.76
C GLU A 108 1.06 -6.33 -10.73
N ASP A 109 -0.15 -6.89 -10.84
CA ASP A 109 -1.39 -6.11 -10.73
C ASP A 109 -1.52 -5.50 -9.33
N VAL A 110 -1.21 -6.28 -8.29
CA VAL A 110 -1.25 -5.79 -6.92
C VAL A 110 -0.23 -4.68 -6.70
N PHE A 111 1.01 -4.84 -7.16
CA PHE A 111 2.00 -3.79 -7.04
C PHE A 111 1.60 -2.53 -7.83
N SER A 112 1.00 -2.70 -9.00
CA SER A 112 0.49 -1.59 -9.81
C SER A 112 -0.62 -0.81 -9.10
N GLU A 113 -1.53 -1.50 -8.40
CA GLU A 113 -2.57 -0.87 -7.57
C GLU A 113 -1.96 -0.09 -6.40
N ILE A 114 -1.00 -0.69 -5.68
CA ILE A 114 -0.28 -0.02 -4.59
C ILE A 114 0.41 1.25 -5.10
N LYS A 115 1.13 1.16 -6.22
CA LYS A 115 1.84 2.28 -6.83
C LYS A 115 0.89 3.40 -7.23
N LEU A 116 -0.24 3.07 -7.87
CA LEU A 116 -1.27 4.04 -8.23
C LEU A 116 -1.76 4.82 -7.01
N GLU A 117 -2.05 4.14 -5.92
CA GLU A 117 -2.51 4.77 -4.68
C GLU A 117 -1.41 5.62 -4.02
N MET A 118 -0.16 5.17 -4.04
CA MET A 118 0.98 5.98 -3.59
C MET A 118 1.17 7.24 -4.43
N ASP A 119 0.97 7.17 -5.75
CA ASP A 119 1.05 8.33 -6.63
C ASP A 119 -0.09 9.34 -6.39
N ILE A 120 -1.30 8.85 -6.08
CA ILE A 120 -2.41 9.70 -5.62
C ILE A 120 -2.01 10.44 -4.34
N GLN A 121 -1.43 9.73 -3.37
CA GLN A 121 -0.98 10.32 -2.11
C GLN A 121 0.11 11.38 -2.32
N ARG A 122 1.12 11.08 -3.15
CA ARG A 122 2.17 12.06 -3.54
C ARG A 122 1.55 13.29 -4.17
N GLY A 123 0.61 13.12 -5.11
CA GLY A 123 -0.07 14.21 -5.79
C GLY A 123 -0.85 15.10 -4.83
N ILE A 124 -1.58 14.51 -3.89
CA ILE A 124 -2.31 15.25 -2.84
C ILE A 124 -1.35 16.06 -1.98
N ILE A 125 -0.24 15.46 -1.53
CA ILE A 125 0.74 16.14 -0.67
C ILE A 125 1.48 17.25 -1.42
N ALA A 126 1.94 17.00 -2.64
CA ALA A 126 2.59 18.02 -3.47
C ALA A 126 1.66 19.22 -3.73
N GLY A 127 0.37 18.96 -3.96
CA GLY A 127 -0.65 19.99 -4.15
C GLY A 127 -0.91 20.88 -2.93
N THR A 128 -0.49 20.49 -1.73
CA THR A 128 -0.59 21.37 -0.53
C THR A 128 0.47 22.47 -0.47
N TYR A 129 1.51 22.40 -1.31
CA TYR A 129 2.62 23.35 -1.36
C TYR A 129 2.57 24.29 -2.57
N GLN A 130 1.48 24.22 -3.37
CA GLN A 130 1.20 25.12 -4.49
C GLN A 130 0.28 26.25 -4.04
#